data_AF-A0A1F8PIC4-F1
#
_entry.id   AF-A0A1F8PIC4-F1
#
_cell.length_a   1.000
_cell.length_b   1.000
_cell.length_c   1.000
_cell.angle_alpha   90.00
_cell.angle_beta   90.00
_cell.angle_gamma   90.00
#
_symmetry.space_group_name_H-M   'P 1'
#
loop_
_entity.id
_entity.type
_entity.pdbx_description
1 polymer ?
#
loop_
_entity_poly.entity_id
_entity_poly.type
_entity_poly.pdbx_seq_one_letter_code
_entity_poly.pdbx_strand_id
1 'polypeptide(L)' 'MIKTIIKYPDRMVSVLDRNGEQLPECHDLYDKVRECLLKKAPPDAVFYHAFNTSPVLRKVKREEW' A
#
# COMPACT_ATOMS: atom_id res chain seq x y z
N MET A 1 -0.37 -0.24 13.26
CA MET A 1 0.75 0.56 12.67
C MET A 1 0.99 0.07 11.26
N ILE A 2 1.08 0.98 10.28
CA ILE A 2 1.24 0.64 8.86
C ILE A 2 2.48 -0.25 8.67
N LYS A 3 2.31 -1.40 8.02
CA LYS A 3 3.41 -2.32 7.69
C LYS A 3 3.51 -2.61 6.20
N THR A 4 2.38 -2.86 5.56
CA THR A 4 2.33 -3.21 4.14
C THR A 4 1.34 -2.31 3.43
N ILE A 5 1.73 -1.76 2.29
CA ILE A 5 0.87 -0.91 1.47
C ILE A 5 0.81 -1.52 0.07
N ILE A 6 -0.38 -1.80 -0.43
CA ILE A 6 -0.62 -2.46 -1.71
C ILE A 6 -1.45 -1.51 -2.57
N LYS A 7 -0.92 -1.13 -3.74
CA LYS A 7 -1.69 -0.44 -4.78
C LYS A 7 -2.18 -1.45 -5.80
N TYR A 8 -3.48 -1.43 -6.07
CA TYR A 8 -4.11 -2.28 -7.07
C TYR A 8 -4.20 -1.59 -8.43
N PRO A 9 -4.39 -2.36 -9.52
CA PRO A 9 -4.50 -1.81 -10.87
C PRO A 9 -5.67 -0.86 -11.08
N ASP A 10 -6.76 -1.04 -10.34
CA ASP A 10 -7.94 -0.17 -10.29
C ASP A 10 -7.69 1.12 -9.47
N ARG A 11 -6.44 1.34 -9.05
CA ARG A 11 -5.99 2.44 -8.18
C ARG A 11 -6.47 2.35 -6.74
N MET A 12 -7.14 1.29 -6.32
CA MET A 12 -7.43 1.10 -4.90
C MET A 12 -6.15 0.84 -4.13
N VAL A 13 -6.13 1.23 -2.86
CA VAL A 13 -5.03 0.95 -1.95
C VAL A 13 -5.53 0.16 -0.76
N SER A 14 -4.87 -0.94 -0.43
CA SER A 14 -5.05 -1.61 0.86
C SER A 14 -3.80 -1.43 1.71
N VAL A 15 -4.01 -1.24 3.00
CA VAL A 15 -2.94 -1.12 3.98
C VAL A 15 -3.13 -2.19 5.03
N LEU A 16 -2.07 -2.92 5.31
CA LEU A 16 -2.03 -3.92 6.35
C LEU A 16 -1.10 -3.47 7.48
N ASP A 17 -1.47 -3.82 8.69
CA ASP A 17 -0.66 -3.60 9.86
C ASP A 17 0.39 -4.72 10.06
N ARG A 18 1.08 -4.72 11.20
CA ARG A 18 2.14 -5.70 11.50
C ARG A 18 1.63 -7.13 11.68
N ASN A 19 0.36 -7.31 11.99
CA ASN A 19 -0.30 -8.61 12.13
C ASN A 19 -0.86 -9.10 10.79
N GLY A 20 -0.77 -8.29 9.73
CA GLY A 20 -1.41 -8.56 8.45
C GLY A 20 -2.90 -8.18 8.44
N GLU A 21 -3.38 -7.46 9.45
CA GLU A 21 -4.76 -7.00 9.52
C GLU A 21 -4.95 -5.76 8.66
N GLN A 22 -6.04 -5.71 7.91
CA GLN A 22 -6.35 -4.57 7.07
C GLN A 22 -6.74 -3.36 7.93
N LEU A 23 -6.18 -2.19 7.59
CA LEU A 23 -6.49 -0.89 8.17
C LEU A 23 -7.52 -0.18 7.27
N PRO A 24 -8.83 -0.25 7.58
CA PRO A 24 -9.89 0.25 6.69
C PRO A 24 -9.81 1.76 6.48
N GLU A 25 -9.28 2.50 7.46
CA GLU A 25 -9.15 3.96 7.40
C GLU A 25 -8.16 4.44 6.33
N CYS A 26 -7.33 3.53 5.81
CA CYS A 26 -6.39 3.80 4.74
C CYS A 26 -6.84 3.22 3.38
N HIS A 27 -8.04 2.64 3.31
CA HIS A 27 -8.58 2.04 2.10
C HIS A 27 -9.33 3.08 1.27
N ASP A 28 -8.65 3.65 0.27
CA ASP A 28 -9.26 4.57 -0.70
C ASP A 28 -8.46 4.53 -2.02
N LEU A 29 -8.86 5.37 -2.97
CA LEU A 29 -8.13 5.62 -4.19
C LEU A 29 -6.74 6.18 -3.90
N TYR A 30 -5.76 5.63 -4.59
CA TYR A 30 -4.34 5.97 -4.49
C TYR A 30 -4.10 7.48 -4.48
N ASP A 31 -4.74 8.22 -5.38
CA ASP A 31 -4.54 9.68 -5.51
C ASP A 31 -4.95 10.46 -4.24
N LYS A 32 -5.89 9.93 -3.43
CA LYS A 32 -6.31 10.54 -2.18
C LYS A 32 -5.43 10.19 -0.99
N VAL A 33 -4.92 8.96 -0.95
CA VAL A 33 -4.19 8.45 0.23
C VAL A 33 -2.68 8.45 0.07
N ARG A 34 -2.15 8.61 -1.15
CA ARG A 34 -0.72 8.46 -1.45
C ARG A 34 0.16 9.33 -0.55
N GLU A 35 -0.07 10.64 -0.53
CA GLU A 35 0.78 11.56 0.24
C GLU A 35 0.67 11.31 1.74
N CYS A 36 -0.53 11.00 2.23
CA CYS A 36 -0.79 10.68 3.63
C CYS A 36 -0.05 9.40 4.04
N LEU A 37 -0.10 8.36 3.21
CA LEU A 37 0.57 7.08 3.46
C LEU A 37 2.09 7.22 3.37
N LEU A 38 2.64 7.94 2.39
CA LEU A 38 4.08 8.18 2.31
C LEU A 38 4.62 8.93 3.52
N LYS A 39 3.85 9.86 4.09
CA LYS A 39 4.19 10.60 5.32
C LYS A 39 4.05 9.76 6.59
N LYS A 40 2.98 8.96 6.70
CA LYS A 40 2.67 8.17 7.91
C LYS A 40 3.39 6.82 7.96
N ALA A 41 3.81 6.29 6.82
CA ALA A 41 4.43 4.97 6.77
C ALA A 41 5.80 4.99 7.48
N PRO A 42 6.05 4.08 8.43
CA PRO A 42 7.34 3.99 9.09
C PRO A 42 8.44 3.54 8.10
N PRO A 43 9.73 3.78 8.40
CA PRO A 43 10.83 3.43 7.49
C PRO A 43 10.88 1.95 7.09
N ASP A 44 10.37 1.05 7.94
CA ASP A 44 10.33 -0.40 7.71
C ASP A 44 9.05 -0.88 6.99
N ALA A 45 8.19 0.04 6.55
CA ALA A 45 7.01 -0.28 5.76
C ALA A 45 7.39 -0.79 4.36
N VAL A 46 6.64 -1.77 3.87
CA VAL A 46 6.86 -2.39 2.57
C VAL A 46 5.76 -1.98 1.60
N PHE A 47 6.17 -1.59 0.40
CA PHE A 47 5.29 -1.10 -0.65
C PHE A 47 5.19 -2.13 -1.76
N TYR A 48 3.97 -2.38 -2.23
CA TYR A 48 3.68 -3.32 -3.31
C TYR A 48 2.76 -2.71 -4.37
N HIS A 49 2.95 -3.15 -5.61
CA HIS A 49 1.96 -3.02 -6.67
C HIS A 49 1.40 -4.41 -7.02
N ALA A 50 0.08 -4.52 -7.06
CA ALA A 50 -0.60 -5.68 -7.63
C ALA A 50 -0.79 -5.46 -9.14
N PHE A 51 -0.77 -6.53 -9.92
CA PHE A 51 -0.92 -6.48 -11.38
C PHE A 51 -2.16 -7.24 -11.83
N ASN A 52 -2.84 -6.74 -12.87
CA ASN A 52 -4.08 -7.34 -13.37
C ASN A 52 -3.91 -8.79 -13.87
N THR A 53 -2.69 -9.15 -14.28
CA THR A 53 -2.40 -10.41 -14.96
C THR A 53 -1.95 -11.52 -14.02
N SER A 54 -1.75 -11.24 -12.73
CA SER A 54 -1.24 -12.23 -11.79
C SER A 54 -1.55 -11.86 -10.33
N PRO A 55 -1.86 -12.81 -9.44
CA PRO A 55 -1.98 -12.55 -8.00
C PRO A 55 -0.65 -12.17 -7.32
N VAL A 56 0.42 -12.01 -8.10
CA VAL A 56 1.75 -11.65 -7.61
C VAL A 56 1.82 -10.16 -7.26
N LEU A 57 2.16 -9.90 -6.00
CA LEU A 57 2.54 -8.57 -5.53
C LEU A 57 4.01 -8.31 -5.84
N ARG A 58 4.32 -7.20 -6.50
CA ARG A 58 5.72 -6.78 -6.71
C ARG A 58 6.11 -5.75 -5.67
N LYS A 59 7.14 -6.05 -4.88
CA LYS A 59 7.74 -5.08 -3.97
C LYS A 59 8.38 -3.95 -4.79
N VAL A 60 8.07 -2.71 -4.42
CA VAL A 60 8.62 -1.50 -5.04
C VAL A 60 9.32 -0.64 -4.00
N LYS A 61 10.18 0.27 -4.45
CA LYS A 61 10.77 1.26 -3.57
C LYS A 61 9.72 2.30 -3.17
N ARG A 62 9.92 2.94 -2.03
CA ARG A 62 9.00 3.98 -1.52
C ARG A 62 8.88 5.14 -2.49
N GLU A 63 9.96 5.52 -3.15
CA GLU A 63 10.02 6.65 -4.09
C GLU A 63 9.30 6.34 -5.41
N GLU A 64 9.23 5.06 -5.76
CA GLU A 64 8.57 4.56 -6.98
C GLU A 64 7.10 4.18 -6.73
N TRP A 65 6.64 4.24 -5.47
CA TRP A 65 5.30 3.83 -5.10
C TRP A 65 4.23 4.86 -5.46
#